data_AF-A0A142FHP8-F1
#
_entry.id   AF-A0A142FHP8-F1
#
_cell.length_a   1.000
_cell.length_b   1.000
_cell.length_c   1.000
_cell.angle_alpha   90.00
_cell.angle_beta   90.00
_cell.angle_gamma   90.00
#
_symmetry.space_group_name_H-M   'P 1'
#
loop_
_entity.id
_entity.type
_entity.pdbx_description
1 polymer ?
#
loop_
_entity_poly.entity_id
_entity_poly.type
_entity_poly.pdbx_seq_one_letter_code
_entity_poly.pdbx_strand_id
1 'polypeptide(L)'
;SDNPEDDKIFLFFKENAMDGEHTGKATIARIGQLCKNDMGGHRSLVNKWTTFLKARLICAVPGVNGIDTHFDELQDVFLMSSKDPKNPVIYAVFTTSSNIFKGSAVCMYNMADIRRVFLGPYAHRDGPNYQWVPFQGRVPYPRPGTCPSKTFGGFDSTKDLPDDVITFARGHPAMYNPVHPIGGRPIMVRTDVDYQFTQLVVDKVEAEDGQI
;
A
#
# COMPACT_ATOMS: atom_id res chain seq x y z
N SER A 1 13.31 -1.37 -13.46
CA SER A 1 13.39 -1.59 -14.91
C SER A 1 12.91 -0.34 -15.63
N ASP A 2 13.43 -0.05 -16.82
CA ASP A 2 12.93 0.99 -17.74
C ASP A 2 11.94 0.43 -18.77
N ASN A 3 11.65 -0.88 -18.70
CA ASN A 3 10.66 -1.51 -19.57
C ASN A 3 9.25 -1.04 -19.20
N PRO A 4 8.49 -0.39 -20.12
CA PRO A 4 7.11 0.01 -19.87
C PRO A 4 6.14 -1.14 -19.57
N GLU A 5 6.50 -2.38 -19.90
CA GLU A 5 5.73 -3.58 -19.51
C GLU A 5 5.71 -3.79 -17.98
N ASP A 6 6.68 -3.21 -17.26
CA ASP A 6 6.75 -3.28 -15.80
C ASP A 6 5.99 -2.11 -15.13
N ASP A 7 5.31 -1.26 -15.89
CA ASP A 7 4.50 -0.14 -15.39
C ASP A 7 3.42 -0.65 -14.45
N LYS A 8 3.28 0.04 -13.31
CA LYS A 8 2.22 -0.22 -12.33
C LYS A 8 1.38 1.01 -12.06
N ILE A 9 0.12 0.75 -11.78
CA ILE A 9 -0.83 1.72 -11.24
C ILE A 9 -0.87 1.53 -9.73
N PHE A 10 -0.73 2.63 -8.98
CA PHE A 10 -0.89 2.64 -7.53
C PHE A 10 -2.19 3.35 -7.14
N LEU A 11 -2.96 2.72 -6.26
CA LEU A 11 -4.25 3.20 -5.78
C LEU A 11 -4.12 3.50 -4.29
N PHE A 12 -4.50 4.70 -3.86
CA PHE A 12 -4.54 5.07 -2.45
C PHE A 12 -5.99 5.17 -1.99
N PHE A 13 -6.33 4.48 -0.91
CA PHE A 13 -7.70 4.41 -0.43
C PHE A 13 -7.76 4.04 1.05
N LYS A 14 -8.96 4.09 1.63
CA LYS A 14 -9.25 3.55 2.97
C LYS A 14 -10.38 2.54 2.89
N GLU A 15 -10.35 1.56 3.78
CA GLU A 15 -11.36 0.52 3.88
C GLU A 15 -11.59 0.14 5.34
N ASN A 16 -12.68 -0.57 5.63
CA ASN A 16 -12.85 -1.19 6.95
C ASN A 16 -11.83 -2.35 7.09
N ALA A 17 -11.22 -2.46 8.26
CA ALA A 17 -10.37 -3.59 8.62
C ALA A 17 -11.17 -4.89 8.53
N MET A 18 -10.55 -5.91 7.94
CA MET A 18 -11.09 -7.26 7.86
C MET A 18 -10.49 -8.11 8.96
N ASP A 19 -10.71 -7.70 10.20
CA ASP A 19 -10.40 -8.53 11.36
C ASP A 19 -11.67 -9.33 11.71
N GLY A 20 -11.51 -10.53 12.29
CA GLY A 20 -12.62 -11.48 12.51
C GLY A 20 -13.82 -10.88 13.26
N GLU A 21 -14.91 -11.65 13.38
CA GLU A 21 -16.20 -11.21 13.97
C GLU A 21 -16.13 -10.57 15.38
N HIS A 22 -14.96 -10.53 16.02
CA HIS A 22 -14.77 -10.14 17.42
C HIS A 22 -13.98 -8.84 17.62
N THR A 23 -13.56 -8.19 16.54
CA THR A 23 -12.77 -6.94 16.58
C THR A 23 -13.61 -5.77 16.08
N GLY A 24 -13.66 -4.69 16.89
CA GLY A 24 -14.46 -3.51 16.59
C GLY A 24 -14.16 -2.91 15.21
N LYS A 25 -15.14 -2.20 14.65
CA LYS A 25 -15.03 -1.55 13.35
C LYS A 25 -13.85 -0.56 13.36
N ALA A 26 -12.79 -0.88 12.64
CA ALA A 26 -11.65 0.00 12.44
C ALA A 26 -11.53 0.37 10.95
N THR A 27 -11.15 1.61 10.66
CA THR A 27 -10.74 2.02 9.31
C THR A 27 -9.24 1.78 9.18
N ILE A 28 -8.77 1.41 7.98
CA ILE A 28 -7.35 1.34 7.67
C ILE A 28 -7.07 2.00 6.32
N ALA A 29 -5.98 2.75 6.26
CA ALA A 29 -5.45 3.27 5.02
C ALA A 29 -4.67 2.20 4.25
N ARG A 30 -4.79 2.22 2.93
CA ARG A 30 -4.21 1.23 2.03
C ARG A 30 -3.53 1.90 0.83
N ILE A 31 -2.50 1.22 0.36
CA ILE A 31 -1.99 1.36 -0.99
C ILE A 31 -2.20 0.05 -1.74
N GLY A 32 -2.79 0.11 -2.93
CA GLY A 32 -2.93 -0.99 -3.88
C GLY A 32 -1.94 -0.83 -5.03
N GLN A 33 -1.45 -1.93 -5.59
CA GLN A 33 -0.74 -1.96 -6.86
C GLN A 33 -1.48 -2.81 -7.88
N LEU A 34 -1.31 -2.48 -9.16
CA LEU A 34 -1.81 -3.24 -10.30
C LEU A 34 -0.82 -3.11 -11.46
N CYS A 35 -0.57 -4.16 -12.22
CA CYS A 35 0.19 -4.05 -13.46
C CYS A 35 -0.67 -3.42 -14.56
N LYS A 36 -0.12 -2.43 -15.26
CA LYS A 36 -0.82 -1.68 -16.30
C LYS A 36 -1.28 -2.57 -17.46
N ASN A 37 -0.52 -3.63 -17.75
CA ASN A 37 -0.80 -4.62 -18.80
C ASN A 37 -1.51 -5.88 -18.28
N ASP A 38 -2.16 -5.82 -17.10
CA ASP A 38 -2.99 -6.93 -16.60
C ASP A 38 -4.27 -7.06 -17.44
N MET A 39 -4.46 -8.23 -18.05
CA MET A 39 -5.58 -8.54 -18.94
C MET A 39 -6.55 -9.57 -18.32
N GLY A 40 -6.38 -9.88 -17.04
CA GLY A 40 -7.07 -10.96 -16.35
C GLY A 40 -6.51 -12.35 -16.65
N GLY A 41 -7.10 -13.37 -16.04
CA GLY A 41 -6.71 -14.77 -16.24
C GLY A 41 -7.48 -15.45 -17.37
N HIS A 42 -6.96 -16.58 -17.86
CA HIS A 42 -7.54 -17.32 -18.99
C HIS A 42 -8.79 -18.12 -18.62
N ARG A 43 -8.71 -18.94 -17.55
CA ARG A 43 -9.83 -19.79 -17.06
C ARG A 43 -10.51 -19.22 -15.82
N SER A 44 -9.69 -18.82 -14.85
CA SER A 44 -10.11 -18.18 -13.60
C SER A 44 -9.77 -16.69 -13.63
N LEU A 45 -10.48 -15.87 -12.86
CA LEU A 45 -10.33 -14.41 -12.87
C LEU A 45 -10.42 -13.80 -14.29
N VAL A 46 -11.32 -14.33 -15.12
CA VAL A 46 -11.60 -13.77 -16.45
C VAL A 46 -12.08 -12.33 -16.30
N ASN A 47 -11.40 -11.40 -16.98
CA ASN A 47 -11.63 -9.95 -16.91
C ASN A 47 -11.56 -9.38 -15.47
N LYS A 48 -10.78 -10.02 -14.59
CA LYS A 48 -10.53 -9.55 -13.22
C LYS A 48 -9.03 -9.49 -12.99
N TRP A 49 -8.58 -8.48 -12.25
CA TRP A 49 -7.16 -8.27 -11.95
C TRP A 49 -6.51 -9.52 -11.34
N THR A 50 -5.35 -9.89 -11.86
CA THR A 50 -4.53 -11.03 -11.39
C THR A 50 -3.29 -10.56 -10.63
N THR A 51 -2.91 -9.29 -10.82
CA THR A 51 -1.72 -8.66 -10.24
C THR A 51 -2.03 -7.70 -9.08
N PHE A 52 -3.31 -7.59 -8.70
CA PHE A 52 -3.74 -6.72 -7.61
C PHE A 52 -3.18 -7.20 -6.27
N LEU A 53 -2.47 -6.30 -5.58
CA LEU A 53 -2.06 -6.46 -4.19
C LEU A 53 -2.32 -5.17 -3.42
N LYS A 54 -2.63 -5.28 -2.13
CA LYS A 54 -2.76 -4.13 -1.23
C LYS A 54 -1.95 -4.29 0.05
N ALA A 55 -1.42 -3.18 0.56
CA ALA A 55 -0.70 -3.11 1.82
C ALA A 55 -1.30 -1.99 2.70
N ARG A 56 -1.20 -2.14 4.03
CA ARG A 56 -1.61 -1.09 4.96
C ARG A 56 -0.59 0.05 4.95
N LEU A 57 -1.06 1.30 4.91
CA LEU A 57 -0.23 2.47 5.20
C LEU A 57 -0.37 2.80 6.69
N ILE A 58 0.74 2.90 7.41
CA ILE A 58 0.76 3.31 8.81
C ILE A 58 1.15 4.78 8.89
N CYS A 59 0.29 5.59 9.49
CA CYS A 59 0.64 6.93 9.95
C CYS A 59 0.33 7.03 11.44
N ALA A 60 1.37 6.94 12.28
CA ALA A 60 1.19 6.88 13.72
C ALA A 60 2.34 7.56 14.46
N VAL A 61 2.03 8.16 15.62
CA VAL A 61 3.03 8.71 16.54
C VAL A 61 3.36 7.65 17.59
N PRO A 62 4.62 7.24 17.73
CA PRO A 62 5.03 6.29 18.77
C PRO A 62 4.76 6.85 20.17
N GLY A 63 4.05 6.09 21.00
CA GLY A 63 3.77 6.50 22.38
C GLY A 63 4.89 6.11 23.35
N VAL A 64 5.08 6.90 24.41
CA VAL A 64 6.07 6.63 25.46
C VAL A 64 5.83 5.30 26.20
N ASN A 65 4.59 4.83 26.23
CA ASN A 65 4.19 3.57 26.86
C ASN A 65 4.12 2.40 25.86
N GLY A 66 4.64 2.57 24.63
CA GLY A 66 4.55 1.57 23.56
C GLY A 66 3.17 1.44 22.91
N ILE A 67 2.26 2.38 23.19
CA ILE A 67 0.94 2.46 22.55
C ILE A 67 0.97 3.60 21.54
N ASP A 68 0.93 3.25 20.25
CA ASP A 68 0.99 4.22 19.17
C ASP A 68 -0.36 4.94 18.99
N THR A 69 -0.30 6.23 18.66
CA THR A 69 -1.49 7.01 18.28
C THR A 69 -1.62 7.00 16.76
N HIS A 70 -2.62 6.29 16.25
CA HIS A 70 -2.85 6.09 14.82
C HIS A 70 -3.75 7.16 14.19
N PHE A 71 -3.45 7.48 12.93
CA PHE A 71 -4.26 8.28 12.02
C PHE A 71 -4.57 7.41 10.79
N ASP A 72 -5.66 6.64 10.84
CA ASP A 72 -5.99 5.65 9.80
C ASP A 72 -6.94 6.19 8.71
N GLU A 73 -7.56 7.35 8.93
CA GLU A 73 -8.47 7.97 7.97
C GLU A 73 -7.69 8.74 6.90
N LEU A 74 -7.29 8.06 5.83
CA LEU A 74 -6.71 8.72 4.65
C LEU A 74 -7.70 9.73 4.05
N GLN A 75 -7.22 10.96 3.77
CA GLN A 75 -8.02 12.03 3.17
C GLN A 75 -7.53 12.39 1.76
N ASP A 76 -6.23 12.60 1.59
CA ASP A 76 -5.63 13.03 0.32
C ASP A 76 -4.19 12.57 0.18
N VAL A 77 -3.71 12.47 -1.06
CA VAL A 77 -2.36 12.02 -1.42
C VAL A 77 -1.79 12.89 -2.53
N PHE A 78 -0.57 13.39 -2.31
CA PHE A 78 0.19 14.13 -3.31
C PHE A 78 1.52 13.43 -3.61
N LEU A 79 1.85 13.34 -4.90
CA LEU A 79 3.10 12.77 -5.39
C LEU A 79 4.08 13.90 -5.71
N MET A 80 5.10 14.07 -4.87
CA MET A 80 6.20 14.98 -5.17
C MET A 80 7.17 14.29 -6.12
N SER A 81 7.31 14.85 -7.32
CA SER A 81 8.25 14.34 -8.32
C SER A 81 9.68 14.46 -7.81
N SER A 82 10.46 13.41 -8.02
CA SER A 82 11.90 13.41 -7.73
C SER A 82 12.70 13.47 -9.04
N LYS A 83 14.03 13.61 -8.97
CA LYS A 83 14.91 13.48 -10.16
C LYS A 83 14.72 12.12 -10.86
N ASP A 84 14.41 11.08 -10.10
CA ASP A 84 14.01 9.78 -10.63
C ASP A 84 12.47 9.65 -10.63
N PRO A 85 11.83 9.58 -11.82
CA PRO A 85 10.37 9.48 -11.93
C PRO A 85 9.82 8.17 -11.33
N LYS A 86 10.65 7.15 -11.10
CA LYS A 86 10.24 5.89 -10.46
C LYS A 86 10.21 5.99 -8.95
N ASN A 87 10.76 7.05 -8.37
CA ASN A 87 10.85 7.21 -6.92
C ASN A 87 10.30 8.56 -6.48
N PRO A 88 9.04 8.91 -6.79
CA PRO A 88 8.39 10.05 -6.18
C PRO A 88 8.31 9.88 -4.66
N VAL A 89 8.31 10.99 -3.95
CA VAL A 89 8.00 11.02 -2.53
C VAL A 89 6.50 11.21 -2.38
N ILE A 90 5.86 10.31 -1.65
CA ILE A 90 4.41 10.33 -1.46
C ILE A 90 4.12 11.07 -0.15
N TYR A 91 3.34 12.13 -0.23
CA TYR A 91 2.77 12.81 0.93
C TYR A 91 1.32 12.41 1.05
N ALA A 92 0.85 12.14 2.26
CA ALA A 92 -0.53 11.77 2.50
C ALA A 92 -1.04 12.41 3.80
N VAL A 93 -2.26 12.95 3.72
CA VAL A 93 -3.02 13.47 4.88
C VAL A 93 -3.83 12.34 5.47
N PHE A 94 -3.74 12.21 6.78
CA PHE A 94 -4.53 11.30 7.58
C PHE A 94 -5.24 12.03 8.70
N THR A 95 -6.37 11.51 9.14
CA THR A 95 -7.07 11.96 10.34
C THR A 95 -7.30 10.82 11.32
N THR A 96 -7.66 11.15 12.54
CA THR A 96 -8.12 10.18 13.54
C THR A 96 -9.49 9.61 13.14
N SER A 97 -9.75 8.34 13.47
CA SER A 97 -11.09 7.73 13.33
C SER A 97 -12.05 8.07 14.47
N SER A 98 -11.55 8.69 15.54
CA SER A 98 -12.38 9.06 16.69
C SER A 98 -13.25 10.27 16.37
N ASN A 99 -14.54 10.18 16.70
CA ASN A 99 -15.45 11.31 16.63
C ASN A 99 -15.23 12.34 17.75
N ILE A 100 -14.54 11.94 18.83
CA ILE A 100 -14.30 12.79 20.01
C ILE A 100 -12.93 13.45 19.89
N PHE A 101 -11.91 12.67 19.55
CA PHE A 101 -10.55 13.17 19.38
C PHE A 101 -10.31 13.54 17.92
N LYS A 102 -10.39 14.83 17.62
CA LYS A 102 -10.04 15.36 16.30
C LYS A 102 -8.53 15.54 16.19
N GLY A 103 -7.93 14.80 15.28
CA GLY A 103 -6.52 14.96 14.95
C GLY A 103 -6.28 14.79 13.46
N SER A 104 -5.22 15.43 12.97
CA SER A 104 -4.69 15.31 11.62
C SER A 104 -3.19 15.07 11.65
N ALA A 105 -2.69 14.30 10.69
CA ALA A 105 -1.27 14.03 10.51
C ALA A 105 -0.91 14.04 9.02
N VAL A 106 0.32 14.45 8.72
CA VAL A 106 0.90 14.32 7.38
C VAL A 106 2.07 13.34 7.46
N CYS A 107 2.01 12.28 6.67
CA CYS A 107 3.06 11.27 6.58
C CYS A 107 3.68 11.26 5.19
N MET A 108 4.99 11.00 5.14
CA MET A 108 5.74 10.79 3.91
C MET A 108 6.06 9.31 3.73
N TYR A 109 5.99 8.81 2.50
CA TYR A 109 6.39 7.44 2.14
C TYR A 109 7.29 7.48 0.92
N ASN A 110 8.22 6.53 0.83
CA ASN A 110 9.06 6.34 -0.35
C ASN A 110 8.65 5.07 -1.10
N MET A 111 8.90 5.06 -2.42
CA MET A 111 8.56 3.91 -3.27
C MET A 111 9.42 2.67 -2.98
N ALA A 112 10.61 2.82 -2.40
CA ALA A 112 11.47 1.68 -2.07
C ALA A 112 10.85 0.79 -0.98
N ASP A 113 10.31 1.40 0.07
CA ASP A 113 9.66 0.69 1.18
C ASP A 113 8.31 0.09 0.75
N ILE A 114 7.55 0.80 -0.09
CA ILE A 114 6.33 0.26 -0.70
C ILE A 114 6.62 -1.00 -1.51
N ARG A 115 7.63 -0.95 -2.40
CA ARG A 115 8.04 -2.12 -3.19
C ARG A 115 8.54 -3.25 -2.32
N ARG A 116 9.31 -2.95 -1.27
CA ARG A 116 9.79 -3.94 -0.30
C ARG A 116 8.63 -4.69 0.35
N VAL A 117 7.59 -3.97 0.74
CA VAL A 117 6.38 -4.57 1.32
C VAL A 117 5.64 -5.44 0.31
N PHE A 118 5.46 -4.96 -0.93
CA PHE A 118 4.83 -5.77 -1.99
C PHE A 118 5.64 -7.00 -2.38
N LEU A 119 6.96 -7.00 -2.15
CA LEU A 119 7.84 -8.17 -2.31
C LEU A 119 7.91 -9.07 -1.06
N GLY A 120 7.35 -8.63 0.05
CA GLY A 120 7.34 -9.33 1.33
C GLY A 120 6.31 -10.46 1.44
N PRO A 121 5.99 -10.90 2.67
CA PRO A 121 5.02 -11.97 2.91
C PRO A 121 3.60 -11.51 2.61
N TYR A 122 2.83 -12.38 1.94
CA TYR A 122 1.38 -12.20 1.80
C TYR A 122 0.71 -12.45 3.15
N ALA A 123 -0.40 -11.75 3.40
CA ALA A 123 -1.26 -12.02 4.55
C ALA A 123 -2.08 -13.29 4.29
N HIS A 124 -2.12 -14.19 5.27
CA HIS A 124 -2.77 -15.48 5.16
C HIS A 124 -3.61 -15.81 6.40
N ARG A 125 -4.67 -16.59 6.21
CA ARG A 125 -5.46 -17.21 7.28
C ARG A 125 -6.03 -18.53 6.74
N ASP A 126 -5.97 -19.59 7.53
CA ASP A 126 -6.49 -20.91 7.14
C ASP A 126 -8.03 -20.96 7.06
N GLY A 127 -8.69 -20.02 7.75
CA GLY A 127 -10.14 -19.88 7.72
C GLY A 127 -10.62 -18.59 8.37
N PRO A 128 -11.95 -18.36 8.41
CA PRO A 128 -12.53 -17.11 8.93
C PRO A 128 -12.19 -16.82 10.40
N ASN A 129 -12.01 -17.87 11.20
CA ASN A 129 -11.75 -17.79 12.65
C ASN A 129 -10.26 -17.76 13.00
N TYR A 130 -9.38 -17.85 12.00
CA TYR A 130 -7.93 -17.84 12.21
C TYR A 130 -7.41 -16.40 12.15
N GLN A 131 -6.39 -16.13 12.97
CA GLN A 131 -5.68 -14.85 12.93
C GLN A 131 -4.90 -14.71 11.62
N TRP A 132 -4.72 -13.47 11.19
CA TRP A 132 -3.83 -13.17 10.08
C TRP A 132 -2.38 -13.48 10.45
N VAL A 133 -1.71 -14.25 9.61
CA VAL A 133 -0.31 -14.66 9.75
C VAL A 133 0.46 -14.37 8.45
N PRO A 134 1.80 -14.22 8.50
CA PRO A 134 2.59 -14.12 7.28
C PRO A 134 2.61 -15.48 6.58
N PHE A 135 2.28 -15.53 5.30
CA PHE A 135 2.34 -16.78 4.51
C PHE A 135 3.77 -17.34 4.48
N GLN A 136 3.94 -18.57 5.00
CA GLN A 136 5.23 -19.29 5.05
C GLN A 136 5.33 -20.42 4.02
N GLY A 137 4.27 -20.69 3.25
CA GLY A 137 4.27 -21.75 2.25
C GLY A 137 5.08 -21.39 1.00
N ARG A 138 5.10 -22.30 0.03
CA ARG A 138 5.73 -22.03 -1.26
C ARG A 138 4.88 -21.04 -2.07
N VAL A 139 5.46 -19.87 -2.36
CA VAL A 139 4.85 -18.90 -3.28
C VAL A 139 5.00 -19.41 -4.72
N PRO A 140 3.93 -19.42 -5.53
CA PRO A 140 3.99 -19.91 -6.91
C PRO A 140 4.79 -18.98 -7.81
N TYR A 141 5.18 -19.49 -8.99
CA TYR A 141 5.99 -18.75 -9.97
C TYR A 141 5.23 -18.58 -11.30
N PRO A 142 5.24 -17.39 -11.93
CA PRO A 142 5.86 -16.15 -11.46
C PRO A 142 5.18 -15.61 -10.20
N ARG A 143 5.91 -14.83 -9.39
CA ARG A 143 5.41 -14.34 -8.10
C ARG A 143 4.13 -13.50 -8.32
N PRO A 144 2.99 -13.84 -7.70
CA PRO A 144 1.75 -13.07 -7.83
C PRO A 144 1.95 -11.57 -7.58
N GLY A 145 1.47 -10.73 -8.50
CA GLY A 145 1.69 -9.27 -8.48
C GLY A 145 2.92 -8.78 -9.25
N THR A 146 3.67 -9.68 -9.90
CA THR A 146 4.68 -9.34 -10.91
C THR A 146 4.00 -9.13 -12.27
N CYS A 147 4.44 -8.15 -13.05
CA CYS A 147 3.87 -7.87 -14.36
C CYS A 147 4.38 -8.89 -15.39
N PRO A 148 3.55 -9.33 -16.35
CA PRO A 148 4.04 -10.08 -17.50
C PRO A 148 5.00 -9.20 -18.29
N SER A 149 6.13 -9.77 -18.69
CA SER A 149 7.25 -9.04 -19.29
C SER A 149 7.98 -9.96 -20.25
N LYS A 150 8.24 -9.49 -21.47
CA LYS A 150 8.89 -10.30 -22.52
C LYS A 150 10.37 -10.55 -22.25
N THR A 151 10.96 -9.73 -21.39
CA THR A 151 12.38 -9.77 -21.06
C THR A 151 12.69 -10.79 -19.97
N PHE A 152 11.76 -11.04 -19.04
CA PHE A 152 11.98 -11.92 -17.89
C PHE A 152 10.69 -12.65 -17.50
N GLY A 153 10.79 -13.97 -17.29
CA GLY A 153 9.69 -14.81 -16.78
C GLY A 153 8.99 -15.66 -17.84
N GLY A 154 9.14 -15.35 -19.13
CA GLY A 154 8.62 -16.19 -20.23
C GLY A 154 7.10 -16.17 -20.40
N PHE A 155 6.42 -15.18 -19.82
CA PHE A 155 4.97 -14.99 -19.96
C PHE A 155 4.70 -13.61 -20.57
N ASP A 156 4.13 -13.61 -21.78
CA ASP A 156 3.83 -12.38 -22.53
C ASP A 156 2.51 -11.73 -22.08
N SER A 157 1.66 -12.48 -21.37
CA SER A 157 0.33 -12.04 -20.93
C SER A 157 -0.06 -12.67 -19.59
N THR A 158 -0.89 -11.97 -18.82
CA THR A 158 -1.51 -12.53 -17.60
C THR A 158 -2.45 -13.71 -17.90
N LYS A 159 -2.89 -13.86 -19.15
CA LYS A 159 -3.70 -15.00 -19.58
C LYS A 159 -2.89 -16.30 -19.64
N ASP A 160 -1.57 -16.21 -19.78
CA ASP A 160 -0.69 -17.37 -19.88
C ASP A 160 -0.20 -17.83 -18.49
N LEU A 161 -0.65 -17.17 -17.42
CA LEU A 161 -0.27 -17.51 -16.06
C LEU A 161 -0.80 -18.90 -15.65
N PRO A 162 0.02 -19.70 -14.95
CA PRO A 162 -0.41 -20.96 -14.36
C PRO A 162 -1.60 -20.84 -13.40
N ASP A 163 -2.43 -21.89 -13.33
CA ASP A 163 -3.65 -21.92 -12.50
C ASP A 163 -3.33 -21.76 -10.99
N ASP A 164 -2.17 -22.20 -10.50
CA ASP A 164 -1.76 -22.06 -9.10
C ASP A 164 -1.42 -20.61 -8.74
N VAL A 165 -0.80 -19.85 -9.66
CA VAL A 165 -0.56 -18.40 -9.51
C VAL A 165 -1.89 -17.64 -9.40
N ILE A 166 -2.84 -17.93 -10.30
CA ILE A 166 -4.16 -17.30 -10.32
C ILE A 166 -4.95 -17.64 -9.04
N THR A 167 -4.92 -18.90 -8.63
CA THR A 167 -5.59 -19.37 -7.40
C THR A 167 -4.98 -18.70 -6.16
N PHE A 168 -3.65 -18.59 -6.12
CA PHE A 168 -2.95 -17.93 -5.03
C PHE A 168 -3.31 -16.45 -4.93
N ALA A 169 -3.21 -15.71 -6.05
CA ALA A 169 -3.51 -14.28 -6.10
C ALA A 169 -4.95 -13.99 -5.62
N ARG A 170 -5.91 -14.82 -6.04
CA ARG A 170 -7.31 -14.73 -5.60
C ARG A 170 -7.48 -14.84 -4.09
N GLY A 171 -6.70 -15.73 -3.44
CA GLY A 171 -6.76 -15.96 -2.00
C GLY A 171 -5.92 -14.97 -1.17
N HIS A 172 -4.94 -14.31 -1.80
CA HIS A 172 -3.92 -13.51 -1.10
C HIS A 172 -3.76 -12.09 -1.68
N PRO A 173 -4.83 -11.27 -1.73
CA PRO A 173 -4.73 -9.91 -2.26
C PRO A 173 -4.02 -8.93 -1.31
N ALA A 174 -3.78 -9.29 -0.04
CA ALA A 174 -3.20 -8.41 0.96
C ALA A 174 -1.77 -8.83 1.35
N MET A 175 -0.91 -7.85 1.59
CA MET A 175 0.41 -8.05 2.19
C MET A 175 0.30 -8.07 3.72
N TYR A 176 1.11 -8.89 4.38
CA TYR A 176 1.13 -8.99 5.84
C TYR A 176 1.81 -7.77 6.48
N ASN A 177 2.98 -7.40 5.95
CA ASN A 177 3.71 -6.24 6.46
C ASN A 177 3.01 -4.93 6.03
N PRO A 178 2.89 -3.95 6.93
CA PRO A 178 2.49 -2.60 6.56
C PRO A 178 3.65 -1.81 5.96
N VAL A 179 3.32 -0.72 5.27
CA VAL A 179 4.26 0.33 4.87
C VAL A 179 4.29 1.39 5.98
N HIS A 180 5.48 1.64 6.53
CA HIS A 180 5.72 2.69 7.51
C HIS A 180 6.15 4.00 6.84
N PRO A 181 5.92 5.16 7.48
CA PRO A 181 6.33 6.43 6.92
C PRO A 181 7.83 6.62 7.09
N ILE A 182 8.42 7.50 6.28
CA ILE A 182 9.84 7.86 6.36
C ILE A 182 10.15 8.37 7.77
N GLY A 183 11.17 7.79 8.41
CA GLY A 183 11.54 8.11 9.79
C GLY A 183 10.61 7.53 10.87
N GLY A 184 9.64 6.68 10.48
CA GLY A 184 8.76 5.96 11.41
C GLY A 184 7.70 6.82 12.11
N ARG A 185 7.51 8.07 11.68
CA ARG A 185 6.55 9.01 12.28
C ARG A 185 6.01 10.04 11.26
N PRO A 186 4.93 10.77 11.56
CA PRO A 186 4.46 11.88 10.73
C PRO A 186 5.44 13.05 10.73
N ILE A 187 5.46 13.82 9.64
CA ILE A 187 6.20 15.09 9.55
C ILE A 187 5.44 16.26 10.19
N MET A 188 4.13 16.13 10.33
CA MET A 188 3.28 17.13 10.95
C MET A 188 2.12 16.45 11.67
N VAL A 189 1.79 16.96 12.86
CA VAL A 189 0.63 16.53 13.66
C VAL A 189 -0.12 17.77 14.16
N ARG A 190 -1.45 17.71 14.12
CA ARG A 190 -2.35 18.72 14.66
C ARG A 190 -3.50 18.04 15.39
N THR A 191 -3.54 18.21 16.71
CA THR A 191 -4.53 17.60 17.63
C THR A 191 -5.28 18.63 18.46
N ASP A 192 -4.81 19.88 18.47
CA ASP A 192 -5.20 20.91 19.45
C ASP A 192 -6.12 21.96 18.79
N VAL A 193 -6.82 21.53 17.75
CA VAL A 193 -7.63 22.38 16.87
C VAL A 193 -8.96 21.69 16.58
N ASP A 194 -9.98 22.47 16.23
CA ASP A 194 -11.34 22.01 15.97
C ASP A 194 -11.59 21.58 14.51
N TYR A 195 -10.65 21.87 13.62
CA TYR A 195 -10.65 21.48 12.21
C TYR A 195 -9.78 20.25 11.94
N GLN A 196 -9.98 19.63 10.78
CA GLN A 196 -9.16 18.53 10.28
C GLN A 196 -8.66 18.84 8.87
N PHE A 197 -7.47 18.33 8.55
CA PHE A 197 -6.92 18.44 7.20
C PHE A 197 -7.74 17.61 6.22
N THR A 198 -7.89 18.12 5.00
CA THR A 198 -8.69 17.49 3.95
C THR A 198 -7.89 17.26 2.67
N GLN A 199 -7.02 18.19 2.31
CA GLN A 199 -6.23 18.16 1.09
C GLN A 199 -4.82 18.67 1.34
N LEU A 200 -3.88 18.28 0.48
CA LEU A 200 -2.52 18.79 0.50
C LEU A 200 -1.96 18.93 -0.92
N VAL A 201 -1.12 19.94 -1.10
CA VAL A 201 -0.20 20.05 -2.23
C VAL A 201 1.15 20.48 -1.70
N VAL A 202 2.22 20.07 -2.36
CA VAL A 202 3.57 20.40 -1.94
C VAL A 202 4.32 20.97 -3.14
N ASP A 203 5.01 22.07 -2.93
CA ASP A 203 5.91 22.68 -3.91
C ASP A 203 7.37 22.56 -3.44
N LYS A 204 8.30 22.42 -4.39
CA LYS A 204 9.74 22.41 -4.12
C LYS A 204 10.32 23.75 -4.55
N VAL A 205 10.49 24.64 -3.58
CA VAL A 205 11.04 25.98 -3.80
C VAL A 205 12.56 25.97 -3.61
N GLU A 206 13.30 26.54 -4.55
CA GLU A 206 14.75 26.78 -4.43
C GLU A 206 14.98 28.04 -3.59
N ALA A 207 15.79 27.94 -2.55
CA ALA A 207 16.13 29.03 -1.63
C ALA A 207 17.65 29.17 -1.50
N GLU A 208 18.13 30.35 -1.08
CA GLU A 208 19.58 30.67 -1.01
C GLU A 208 20.38 29.75 -0.08
N ASP A 209 19.72 29.11 0.88
CA ASP A 209 20.29 28.16 1.85
C ASP A 209 20.24 26.68 1.37
N GLY A 210 19.62 26.39 0.23
CA GLY A 210 19.38 25.03 -0.26
C GLY A 210 20.37 24.57 -1.34
N GLN A 211 21.47 23.93 -0.93
CA GLN A 211 22.37 23.21 -1.86
C GLN A 211 21.74 21.93 -2.42
N ILE A 212 22.05 21.66 -3.70
CA ILE A 212 21.55 20.60 -4.59
C ILE A 212 21.90 19.18 -4.13
#